data_AF-Q4A5H9-F1
#
_entry.id   AF-Q4A5H9-F1
#
_cell.length_a   1.000
_cell.length_b   1.000
_cell.length_c   1.000
_cell.angle_alpha   90.00
_cell.angle_beta   90.00
_cell.angle_gamma   90.00
#
_symmetry.space_group_name_H-M   'P 1'
#
loop_
_entity.id
_entity.type
_entity.pdbx_description
1 polymer ?
#
loop_
_entity_poly.entity_id
_entity_poly.type
_entity_poly.pdbx_seq_one_letter_code
_entity_poly.pdbx_strand_id
1 'polypeptide(L)'
;MIQFLNLKGLVKNYNGIVCIETNNSDLFIRKLFEFEHAENQSSININNNKYSIKDFIIIDNLTKYHDLYNFNSKGLLNQWINDLDFENQKIANEKLVLEIKNLLNNKIGFEFVSIEENNSKYLKYLFNLENDKFIDNKSLIKWMENQKYNNQKINLIIKNFDFVLINELIKFSNNFNIIVLTNDFFKHINNFDYIESVAFTNEDLNRIVSIEEKDSFEYFLEEIFQDSIRNIEKFDFFSQNNKDLIKKSLKINFF
;
A
#
# COMPACT_ATOMS: atom_id res chain seq x y z
N MET A 1 -8.87 12.38 6.97
CA MET A 1 -7.96 13.40 6.38
C MET A 1 -6.58 12.82 6.11
N ILE A 2 -5.99 13.15 4.96
CA ILE A 2 -4.58 12.92 4.62
C ILE A 2 -3.89 14.26 4.33
N GLN A 3 -2.67 14.45 4.83
CA GLN A 3 -1.80 15.58 4.48
C GLN A 3 -0.39 15.07 4.19
N PHE A 4 0.18 15.51 3.08
CA PHE A 4 1.60 15.31 2.76
C PHE A 4 2.36 16.57 3.18
N LEU A 5 3.28 16.45 4.13
CA LEU A 5 3.87 17.60 4.81
C LEU A 5 4.82 18.42 3.93
N ASN A 6 5.33 17.82 2.85
CA ASN A 6 6.12 18.50 1.82
C ASN A 6 5.26 19.21 0.75
N LEU A 7 3.93 19.03 0.77
CA LEU A 7 3.00 19.59 -0.20
C LEU A 7 2.11 20.67 0.43
N LYS A 8 1.74 21.67 -0.37
CA LYS A 8 0.65 22.59 -0.06
C LYS A 8 -0.69 21.91 -0.34
N GLY A 9 -1.62 22.00 0.60
CA GLY A 9 -2.94 21.38 0.50
C GLY A 9 -3.06 20.09 1.30
N LEU A 10 -4.26 19.53 1.33
CA LEU A 10 -4.58 18.30 2.04
C LEU A 10 -5.82 17.67 1.40
N VAL A 11 -6.02 16.39 1.69
CA VAL A 11 -7.21 15.62 1.30
C VAL A 11 -8.13 15.50 2.53
N LYS A 12 -9.27 16.18 2.54
CA LYS A 12 -10.28 16.03 3.60
C LYS A 12 -11.16 14.82 3.30
N ASN A 13 -11.97 14.42 4.29
CA ASN A 13 -12.93 13.31 4.19
C ASN A 13 -12.37 11.94 3.77
N TYR A 14 -11.05 11.75 3.90
CA TYR A 14 -10.42 10.44 3.70
C TYR A 14 -10.95 9.39 4.69
N ASN A 15 -11.63 8.36 4.16
CA ASN A 15 -12.26 7.27 4.90
C ASN A 15 -11.54 5.92 4.76
N GLY A 16 -10.38 5.91 4.10
CA GLY A 16 -9.54 4.72 3.99
C GLY A 16 -8.94 4.55 2.61
N ILE A 17 -9.47 5.22 1.58
CA ILE A 17 -8.90 5.20 0.22
C ILE A 17 -8.79 6.61 -0.35
N VAL A 18 -7.65 6.90 -0.99
CA VAL A 18 -7.48 8.06 -1.85
C VAL A 18 -6.80 7.63 -3.14
N CYS A 19 -7.30 8.10 -4.27
CA CYS A 19 -6.61 8.01 -5.55
C CYS A 19 -5.90 9.34 -5.82
N ILE A 20 -4.60 9.32 -6.05
CA ILE A 20 -3.80 10.50 -6.36
C ILE A 20 -3.29 10.38 -7.79
N GLU A 21 -3.79 11.26 -8.65
CA GLU A 21 -3.27 11.39 -10.01
C GLU A 21 -1.95 12.17 -9.99
N THR A 22 -0.90 11.53 -10.51
CA THR A 22 0.44 12.09 -10.63
C THR A 22 1.11 11.57 -11.90
N ASN A 23 1.83 12.46 -12.59
CA ASN A 23 2.55 12.08 -13.82
C ASN A 23 3.73 11.12 -13.53
N ASN A 24 4.23 11.10 -12.28
CA ASN A 24 5.37 10.28 -11.90
C ASN A 24 5.28 9.84 -10.43
N SER A 25 4.68 8.67 -10.21
CA SER A 25 4.50 8.05 -8.89
C SER A 25 5.84 7.80 -8.16
N ASP A 26 6.90 7.45 -8.89
CA ASP A 26 8.21 7.19 -8.30
C ASP A 26 8.85 8.48 -7.78
N LEU A 27 8.78 9.55 -8.57
CA LEU A 27 9.26 10.87 -8.16
C LEU A 27 8.47 11.42 -6.97
N PHE A 28 7.15 11.18 -6.93
CA PHE A 28 6.31 11.54 -5.79
C PHE A 28 6.80 10.88 -4.50
N ILE A 29 6.96 9.55 -4.50
CA ILE A 29 7.46 8.80 -3.34
C ILE A 29 8.88 9.26 -2.96
N ARG A 30 9.75 9.46 -3.96
CA ARG A 30 11.12 9.92 -3.73
C ARG A 30 11.17 11.27 -3.00
N LYS A 31 10.34 12.24 -3.40
CA LYS A 31 10.27 13.56 -2.74
C LYS A 31 9.80 13.47 -1.28
N LEU A 32 8.90 12.54 -0.98
CA LEU A 32 8.49 12.27 0.41
C LEU A 32 9.67 11.75 1.23
N PHE A 33 10.41 10.76 0.70
CA PHE A 33 11.60 10.24 1.37
C PHE A 33 12.70 11.30 1.56
N GLU A 34 12.98 12.09 0.53
CA GLU A 34 13.97 13.17 0.61
C GLU A 34 13.59 14.23 1.66
N PHE A 35 12.30 14.58 1.76
CA PHE A 35 11.79 15.44 2.82
C PHE A 35 11.98 14.83 4.21
N GLU A 36 11.67 13.54 4.40
CA GLU A 36 11.86 12.88 5.70
C GLU A 36 13.30 12.93 6.19
N HIS A 37 14.24 12.77 5.26
CA HIS A 37 15.66 12.82 5.57
C HIS A 37 16.13 14.24 5.86
N ALA A 38 15.73 15.22 5.06
CA ALA A 38 16.14 16.61 5.21
C ALA A 38 15.58 17.25 6.50
N GLU A 39 14.32 16.99 6.80
CA GLU A 39 13.60 17.63 7.92
C GLU A 39 13.55 16.76 9.18
N ASN A 40 14.09 15.53 9.13
CA ASN A 40 14.08 14.56 10.23
C ASN A 40 12.68 14.35 10.85
N GLN A 41 11.65 14.28 10.01
CA GLN A 41 10.26 14.09 10.41
C GLN A 41 9.49 13.25 9.39
N SER A 42 8.41 12.59 9.82
CA SER A 42 7.48 11.86 8.94
C SER A 42 6.91 12.73 7.81
N SER A 43 6.72 12.19 6.61
CA SER A 43 6.19 12.95 5.46
C SER A 43 4.67 12.94 5.33
N ILE A 44 3.97 11.99 5.96
CA ILE A 44 2.52 11.81 5.78
C ILE A 44 1.81 11.90 7.12
N ASN A 45 0.68 12.61 7.15
CA ASN A 45 -0.23 12.66 8.29
C ASN A 45 -1.59 12.10 7.87
N ILE A 46 -2.04 11.02 8.51
CA ILE A 46 -3.37 10.43 8.30
C ILE A 46 -4.14 10.49 9.62
N ASN A 47 -5.26 11.21 9.64
CA ASN A 47 -6.12 11.37 10.82
C ASN A 47 -5.33 11.75 12.09
N ASN A 48 -4.40 12.70 11.97
CA ASN A 48 -3.50 13.20 13.03
C ASN A 48 -2.37 12.26 13.46
N ASN A 49 -2.27 11.07 12.86
CA ASN A 49 -1.15 10.17 13.05
C ASN A 49 -0.09 10.42 11.98
N LYS A 50 1.16 10.59 12.41
CA LYS A 50 2.31 10.82 11.52
C LYS A 50 2.93 9.50 11.10
N TYR A 51 3.17 9.34 9.80
CA TYR A 51 3.75 8.15 9.19
C TYR A 51 4.91 8.54 8.27
N SER A 52 6.00 7.81 8.40
CA SER A 52 7.12 7.86 7.46
C SER A 52 6.88 6.91 6.28
N ILE A 53 7.58 7.07 5.16
CA ILE A 53 7.46 6.17 4.00
C ILE A 53 7.76 4.71 4.38
N LYS A 54 8.72 4.49 5.30
CA LYS A 54 9.05 3.16 5.82
C LYS A 54 7.88 2.46 6.55
N ASP A 55 6.86 3.21 6.96
CA ASP A 55 5.68 2.68 7.65
C ASP A 55 4.59 2.24 6.65
N PHE A 56 4.81 2.42 5.34
CA PHE A 56 3.94 1.98 4.27
C PHE A 56 4.51 0.73 3.58
N ILE A 57 3.61 -0.20 3.27
CA ILE A 57 3.87 -1.23 2.27
C ILE A 57 3.66 -0.58 0.91
N ILE A 58 4.65 -0.65 0.02
CA ILE A 58 4.55 -0.11 -1.34
C ILE A 58 4.44 -1.28 -2.30
N ILE A 59 3.37 -1.29 -3.09
CA ILE A 59 3.07 -2.32 -4.07
C ILE A 59 3.09 -1.72 -5.47
N ASP A 60 3.76 -2.42 -6.38
CA ASP A 60 3.86 -2.11 -7.80
C ASP A 60 3.94 -3.38 -8.67
N ASN A 61 4.05 -3.20 -9.98
CA ASN A 61 4.13 -4.32 -10.93
C ASN A 61 5.37 -5.22 -10.75
N LEU A 62 6.37 -4.79 -9.97
CA LEU A 62 7.59 -5.55 -9.67
C LEU A 62 7.53 -6.23 -8.29
N THR A 63 6.45 -6.02 -7.54
CA THR A 63 6.28 -6.63 -6.23
C THR A 63 6.12 -8.15 -6.38
N LYS A 64 6.94 -8.89 -5.65
CA LYS A 64 6.98 -10.34 -5.69
C LYS A 64 6.19 -10.93 -4.52
N TYR A 65 5.80 -12.20 -4.65
CA TYR A 65 5.07 -12.89 -3.58
C TYR A 65 5.84 -12.88 -2.24
N HIS A 66 7.17 -13.03 -2.29
CA HIS A 66 8.00 -13.04 -1.08
C HIS A 66 8.04 -11.69 -0.34
N ASP A 67 7.72 -10.58 -1.01
CA ASP A 67 7.64 -9.27 -0.38
C ASP A 67 6.42 -9.20 0.57
N LEU A 68 5.31 -9.84 0.17
CA LEU A 68 4.07 -9.90 0.94
C LEU A 68 4.03 -11.07 1.93
N TYR A 69 4.59 -12.22 1.55
CA TYR A 69 4.59 -13.47 2.30
C TYR A 69 6.02 -13.87 2.65
N ASN A 70 6.48 -13.48 3.83
CA ASN A 70 7.79 -13.85 4.34
C ASN A 70 7.73 -14.39 5.77
N PHE A 71 8.75 -15.14 6.15
CA PHE A 71 8.92 -15.69 7.50
C PHE A 71 9.55 -14.67 8.47
N ASN A 72 9.28 -13.37 8.35
CA ASN A 72 9.72 -12.41 9.37
C ASN A 72 8.78 -12.50 10.59
N SER A 73 9.26 -12.15 11.78
CA SER A 73 8.52 -12.37 13.05
C SER A 73 7.11 -11.77 13.09
N LYS A 74 6.86 -10.70 12.32
CA LYS A 74 5.55 -10.04 12.18
C LYS A 74 4.77 -10.44 10.91
N GLY A 75 5.35 -11.25 10.03
CA GLY A 75 4.78 -11.63 8.74
C GLY A 75 3.63 -12.64 8.88
N LEU A 76 2.71 -12.62 7.91
CA LEU A 76 1.52 -13.49 7.88
C LEU A 76 1.86 -14.98 8.02
N LEU A 77 2.93 -15.44 7.34
CA LEU A 77 3.30 -16.86 7.37
C LEU A 77 3.66 -17.34 8.77
N ASN A 78 4.43 -16.55 9.52
CA ASN A 78 4.76 -16.89 10.91
C ASN A 78 3.53 -16.83 11.81
N GLN A 79 2.63 -15.87 11.60
CA GLN A 79 1.38 -15.80 12.36
C GLN A 79 0.54 -17.07 12.15
N TRP A 80 0.36 -17.51 10.90
CA TRP A 80 -0.40 -18.72 10.61
C TRP A 80 0.24 -19.99 11.16
N ILE A 81 1.57 -20.08 11.13
CA ILE A 81 2.28 -21.22 11.71
C ILE A 81 2.14 -21.23 13.24
N ASN A 82 2.23 -20.06 13.88
CA ASN A 82 2.03 -19.95 15.32
C ASN A 82 0.59 -20.29 15.73
N ASP A 83 -0.41 -19.97 14.89
CA ASP A 83 -1.82 -20.35 15.12
C ASP A 83 -2.04 -21.88 15.12
N LEU A 84 -1.10 -22.68 14.60
CA LEU A 84 -1.17 -24.15 14.54
C LEU A 84 -0.62 -24.86 15.79
N ASP A 85 -0.29 -24.13 16.86
CA ASP A 85 0.34 -24.68 18.08
C ASP A 85 1.66 -25.41 17.75
N PHE A 86 2.43 -24.79 16.87
CA PHE A 86 3.69 -25.28 16.35
C PHE A 86 4.80 -25.10 17.39
N GLU A 87 5.05 -26.12 18.20
CA GLU A 87 6.15 -26.14 19.18
C GLU A 87 7.47 -26.56 18.52
N ASN A 88 8.54 -25.78 18.73
CA ASN A 88 9.90 -26.06 18.23
C ASN A 88 10.40 -27.47 18.56
N GLN A 89 9.97 -28.00 19.71
CA GLN A 89 10.33 -29.33 20.21
C GLN A 89 9.91 -30.46 19.27
N LYS A 90 8.98 -30.20 18.34
CA LYS A 90 8.47 -31.19 17.38
C LYS A 90 9.36 -31.38 16.15
N ILE A 91 10.37 -30.54 15.92
CA ILE A 91 11.09 -30.49 14.63
C ILE A 91 12.58 -30.80 14.76
N ALA A 92 13.22 -30.36 15.85
CA ALA A 92 14.60 -30.70 16.17
C ALA A 92 14.64 -31.55 17.43
N ASN A 93 15.40 -32.65 17.39
CA ASN A 93 15.65 -33.45 18.59
C ASN A 93 16.61 -32.67 19.49
N GLU A 94 16.07 -31.96 20.47
CA GLU A 94 16.82 -31.12 21.41
C GLU A 94 18.00 -31.86 22.06
N LYS A 95 17.82 -33.14 22.40
CA LYS A 95 18.89 -33.97 22.98
C LYS A 95 20.05 -34.13 22.01
N LEU A 96 19.77 -34.44 20.75
CA LEU A 96 20.79 -34.60 19.72
C LEU A 96 21.52 -33.27 19.44
N VAL A 97 20.80 -32.15 19.41
CA VAL A 97 21.41 -30.82 19.20
C VAL A 97 22.35 -30.47 20.36
N LEU A 98 21.95 -30.76 21.60
CA LEU A 98 22.78 -30.54 22.79
C LEU A 98 24.01 -31.46 22.81
N GLU A 99 23.85 -32.72 22.41
CA GLU A 99 24.98 -33.66 22.25
C GLU A 99 26.00 -33.16 21.23
N ILE A 100 25.54 -32.66 20.08
CA ILE A 100 26.41 -32.09 19.04
C ILE A 100 27.13 -30.84 19.57
N LYS A 101 26.42 -29.91 20.24
CA LYS A 101 27.04 -28.73 20.88
C LYS A 101 28.18 -29.15 21.80
N ASN A 102 27.90 -30.07 22.73
CA ASN A 102 28.87 -30.50 23.72
C ASN A 102 30.06 -31.21 23.08
N LEU A 103 29.83 -32.05 22.07
CA LEU A 103 30.89 -32.72 21.33
C LEU A 103 31.83 -31.72 20.63
N LEU A 104 31.28 -30.65 20.03
CA LEU A 104 32.08 -29.61 19.36
C LEU A 104 32.90 -28.80 20.37
N ASN A 105 32.27 -28.32 21.45
CA ASN A 105 32.95 -27.55 22.49
C ASN A 105 34.04 -28.37 23.19
N ASN A 106 33.78 -29.66 23.45
CA ASN A 106 34.77 -30.57 24.02
C ASN A 106 35.97 -30.79 23.08
N LYS A 107 35.75 -30.89 21.77
CA LYS A 107 36.84 -31.01 20.78
C LYS A 107 37.70 -29.75 20.70
N ILE A 108 37.11 -28.58 20.91
CA ILE A 108 37.79 -27.28 20.82
C ILE A 108 38.48 -26.90 22.15
N GLY A 109 37.92 -27.32 23.28
CA GLY A 109 38.50 -27.10 24.62
C GLY A 109 37.99 -25.85 25.35
N PHE A 110 36.97 -25.17 24.82
CA PHE A 110 36.24 -24.08 25.49
C PHE A 110 34.84 -23.91 24.88
N GLU A 111 33.99 -23.06 25.47
CA GLU A 111 32.63 -22.81 24.96
C GLU A 111 32.67 -21.93 23.70
N PHE A 112 32.81 -22.58 22.54
CA PHE A 112 32.90 -21.94 21.22
C PHE A 112 31.54 -21.86 20.51
N VAL A 113 30.69 -22.88 20.68
CA VAL A 113 29.37 -23.02 20.06
C VAL A 113 28.27 -22.86 21.10
N SER A 114 27.30 -22.01 20.80
CA SER A 114 26.04 -21.83 21.54
C SER A 114 24.83 -22.23 20.68
N ILE A 115 23.71 -22.54 21.33
CA ILE A 115 22.44 -22.79 20.66
C ILE A 115 21.65 -21.48 20.72
N GLU A 116 21.36 -20.88 19.56
CA GLU A 116 20.42 -19.77 19.42
C GLU A 116 19.13 -20.28 18.77
N GLU A 117 18.03 -20.28 19.51
CA GLU A 117 16.72 -20.61 18.93
C GLU A 117 16.13 -19.39 18.22
N ASN A 118 15.91 -19.52 16.92
CA ASN A 118 15.22 -18.51 16.13
C ASN A 118 14.28 -19.18 15.13
N ASN A 119 12.98 -19.21 15.48
CA ASN A 119 11.94 -19.88 14.70
C ASN A 119 11.88 -19.36 13.27
N SER A 120 12.04 -18.05 13.07
CA SER A 120 12.05 -17.45 11.74
C SER A 120 13.23 -17.94 10.90
N LYS A 121 14.43 -18.09 11.47
CA LYS A 121 15.58 -18.69 10.76
C LYS A 121 15.33 -20.16 10.43
N TYR A 122 14.72 -20.89 11.35
CA TYR A 122 14.43 -22.31 11.18
C TYR A 122 13.38 -22.57 10.09
N LEU A 123 12.29 -21.81 10.09
CA LEU A 123 11.26 -21.88 9.05
C LEU A 123 11.81 -21.51 7.66
N LYS A 124 12.69 -20.51 7.57
CA LYS A 124 13.39 -20.17 6.31
C LYS A 124 14.30 -21.28 5.80
N TYR A 125 14.81 -22.16 6.68
CA TYR A 125 15.61 -23.31 6.28
C TYR A 125 14.72 -24.48 5.81
N LEU A 126 13.57 -24.68 6.44
CA LEU A 126 12.65 -25.78 6.10
C LEU A 126 11.83 -25.54 4.85
N PHE A 127 11.40 -24.30 4.64
CA PHE A 127 10.49 -23.94 3.56
C PHE A 127 11.19 -23.04 2.55
N ASN A 128 11.22 -23.49 1.29
CA ASN A 128 11.59 -22.63 0.19
C ASN A 128 10.34 -21.87 -0.28
N LEU A 129 10.44 -20.54 -0.37
CA LEU A 129 9.38 -19.70 -0.90
C LEU A 129 9.57 -19.49 -2.40
N GLU A 130 8.47 -19.36 -3.12
CA GLU A 130 8.50 -18.96 -4.52
C GLU A 130 8.97 -17.50 -4.63
N ASN A 131 10.15 -17.30 -5.21
CA ASN A 131 10.82 -16.00 -5.24
C ASN A 131 10.74 -15.29 -6.59
N ASP A 132 10.28 -15.96 -7.66
CA ASP A 132 10.30 -15.41 -9.01
C ASP A 132 8.92 -15.07 -9.55
N LYS A 133 7.88 -15.31 -8.76
CA LYS A 133 6.52 -14.95 -9.11
C LYS A 133 6.16 -13.54 -8.64
N PHE A 134 5.69 -12.71 -9.57
CA PHE A 134 5.08 -11.41 -9.27
C PHE A 134 3.65 -11.58 -8.77
N ILE A 135 3.20 -10.66 -7.92
CA ILE A 135 1.83 -10.64 -7.47
C ILE A 135 0.89 -10.23 -8.62
N ASP A 136 -0.31 -10.80 -8.64
CA ASP A 136 -1.44 -10.39 -9.48
C ASP A 136 -2.59 -9.82 -8.62
N ASN A 137 -3.64 -9.29 -9.26
CA ASN A 137 -4.80 -8.75 -8.53
C ASN A 137 -5.39 -9.77 -7.55
N LYS A 138 -5.57 -11.03 -7.98
CA LYS A 138 -6.14 -12.08 -7.14
C LYS A 138 -5.32 -12.33 -5.87
N SER A 139 -3.99 -12.35 -6.01
CA SER A 139 -3.07 -12.55 -4.90
C SER A 139 -3.01 -11.36 -3.95
N LEU A 140 -3.08 -10.13 -4.47
CA LEU A 140 -3.15 -8.91 -3.68
C LEU A 140 -4.42 -8.90 -2.84
N ILE A 141 -5.58 -9.09 -3.47
CA ILE A 141 -6.87 -9.15 -2.77
C ILE A 141 -6.85 -10.25 -1.71
N LYS A 142 -6.31 -11.44 -2.05
CA LYS A 142 -6.20 -12.52 -1.08
C LYS A 142 -5.28 -12.18 0.09
N TRP A 143 -4.18 -11.48 -0.18
CA TRP A 143 -3.28 -11.00 0.87
C TRP A 143 -3.99 -9.98 1.78
N MET A 144 -4.78 -9.06 1.22
CA MET A 144 -5.54 -8.08 1.99
C MET A 144 -6.61 -8.72 2.87
N GLU A 145 -7.35 -9.72 2.36
CA GLU A 145 -8.32 -10.52 3.12
C GLU A 145 -7.71 -11.20 4.34
N ASN A 146 -6.44 -11.60 4.22
CA ASN A 146 -5.73 -12.35 5.23
C ASN A 146 -5.13 -11.48 6.36
N GLN A 147 -5.14 -10.15 6.20
CA GLN A 147 -4.66 -9.25 7.25
C GLN A 147 -5.66 -9.21 8.40
N LYS A 148 -5.24 -9.70 9.58
CA LYS A 148 -6.05 -9.63 10.80
C LYS A 148 -6.17 -8.18 11.28
N TYR A 149 -7.35 -7.84 11.80
CA TYR A 149 -7.60 -6.54 12.43
C TYR A 149 -6.87 -6.46 13.76
N ASN A 150 -5.73 -5.76 13.80
CA ASN A 150 -4.92 -5.59 15.00
C ASN A 150 -5.07 -4.18 15.60
N ASN A 151 -6.28 -3.62 15.61
CA ASN A 151 -6.64 -2.28 16.11
C ASN A 151 -5.94 -1.08 15.42
N GLN A 152 -5.00 -1.31 14.52
CA GLN A 152 -4.36 -0.29 13.69
C GLN A 152 -4.48 -0.67 12.22
N LYS A 153 -4.88 0.30 11.40
CA LYS A 153 -4.93 0.14 9.94
C LYS A 153 -3.52 -0.04 9.37
N ILE A 154 -3.38 -0.92 8.39
CA ILE A 154 -2.14 -1.10 7.63
C ILE A 154 -2.04 0.01 6.60
N ASN A 155 -0.89 0.68 6.52
CA ASN A 155 -0.65 1.71 5.53
C ASN A 155 -0.12 1.09 4.23
N LEU A 156 -0.80 1.36 3.11
CA LEU A 156 -0.53 0.75 1.81
C LEU A 156 -0.49 1.84 0.73
N ILE A 157 0.58 1.82 -0.07
CA ILE A 157 0.67 2.59 -1.32
C ILE A 157 0.63 1.59 -2.47
N ILE A 158 -0.32 1.74 -3.39
CA ILE A 158 -0.37 0.98 -4.63
C ILE A 158 0.01 1.95 -5.74
N LYS A 159 1.13 1.73 -6.43
CA LYS A 159 1.57 2.59 -7.54
C LYS A 159 1.54 1.84 -8.87
N ASN A 160 1.02 2.51 -9.91
CA ASN A 160 1.08 2.05 -11.30
C ASN A 160 0.57 0.60 -11.51
N PHE A 161 -0.45 0.20 -10.76
CA PHE A 161 -0.94 -1.18 -10.75
C PHE A 161 -2.24 -1.29 -11.57
N ASP A 162 -2.09 -1.56 -12.87
CA ASP A 162 -3.13 -1.33 -13.90
C ASP A 162 -4.44 -2.13 -13.72
N PHE A 163 -4.46 -3.17 -12.88
CA PHE A 163 -5.59 -4.09 -12.76
C PHE A 163 -6.40 -3.99 -11.47
N VAL A 164 -6.08 -3.04 -10.59
CA VAL A 164 -6.79 -2.86 -9.32
C VAL A 164 -7.83 -1.78 -9.46
N LEU A 165 -9.08 -2.12 -9.15
CA LEU A 165 -10.20 -1.19 -9.14
C LEU A 165 -10.49 -0.70 -7.72
N ILE A 166 -10.83 0.58 -7.56
CA ILE A 166 -11.14 1.19 -6.25
C ILE A 166 -12.32 0.48 -5.57
N ASN A 167 -13.31 0.03 -6.35
CA ASN A 167 -14.47 -0.70 -5.82
C ASN A 167 -14.12 -2.07 -5.20
N GLU A 168 -12.98 -2.67 -5.57
CA GLU A 168 -12.46 -3.89 -4.94
C GLU A 168 -11.75 -3.54 -3.63
N LEU A 169 -11.01 -2.44 -3.62
CA LEU A 169 -10.23 -1.98 -2.47
C LEU A 169 -11.11 -1.44 -1.34
N ILE A 170 -12.24 -0.80 -1.64
CA ILE A 170 -13.08 -0.11 -0.65
C ILE A 170 -13.58 -1.02 0.47
N LYS A 171 -13.72 -2.32 0.18
CA LYS A 171 -14.09 -3.36 1.16
C LYS A 171 -13.07 -3.50 2.29
N PHE A 172 -11.83 -3.07 2.04
CA PHE A 172 -10.72 -3.14 2.98
C PHE A 172 -10.44 -1.81 3.70
N SER A 173 -11.24 -0.75 3.45
CA SER A 173 -11.03 0.58 4.04
C SER A 173 -10.99 0.57 5.57
N ASN A 174 -11.66 -0.38 6.23
CA ASN A 174 -11.61 -0.53 7.69
C ASN A 174 -10.27 -1.05 8.21
N ASN A 175 -9.54 -1.84 7.40
CA ASN A 175 -8.29 -2.49 7.81
C ASN A 175 -7.06 -1.78 7.25
N PHE A 176 -7.23 -0.92 6.23
CA PHE A 176 -6.14 -0.30 5.51
C PHE A 176 -6.33 1.21 5.37
N ASN A 177 -5.20 1.91 5.37
CA ASN A 177 -5.06 3.23 4.78
C ASN A 177 -4.43 3.06 3.39
N ILE A 178 -5.21 3.23 2.33
CA ILE A 178 -4.80 2.95 0.95
C ILE A 178 -4.61 4.26 0.18
N ILE A 179 -3.42 4.44 -0.37
CA ILE A 179 -3.08 5.50 -1.31
C ILE A 179 -2.80 4.86 -2.66
N VAL A 180 -3.63 5.14 -3.67
CA VAL A 180 -3.41 4.70 -5.04
C VAL A 180 -2.71 5.82 -5.79
N LEU A 181 -1.49 5.59 -6.28
CA LEU A 181 -0.75 6.52 -7.13
C LEU A 181 -0.84 6.06 -8.59
N THR A 182 -1.34 6.92 -9.46
CA THR A 182 -1.58 6.58 -10.86
C THR A 182 -1.42 7.80 -11.76
N ASN A 183 -1.11 7.57 -13.03
CA ASN A 183 -1.14 8.63 -14.05
C ASN A 183 -2.53 8.80 -14.68
N ASP A 184 -3.48 7.94 -14.32
CA ASP A 184 -4.83 7.97 -14.86
C ASP A 184 -5.82 7.36 -13.85
N PHE A 185 -6.47 8.20 -13.05
CA PHE A 185 -7.41 7.70 -12.04
C PHE A 185 -8.60 6.96 -12.66
N PHE A 186 -8.98 7.28 -13.90
CA PHE A 186 -10.09 6.64 -14.60
C PHE A 186 -9.84 5.17 -14.96
N LYS A 187 -8.60 4.68 -14.88
CA LYS A 187 -8.31 3.25 -15.02
C LYS A 187 -8.78 2.44 -13.82
N HIS A 188 -8.84 3.08 -12.66
CA HIS A 188 -9.12 2.42 -11.39
C HIS A 188 -10.58 2.62 -10.94
N ILE A 189 -11.33 3.48 -11.62
CA ILE A 189 -12.70 3.81 -11.26
C ILE A 189 -13.63 3.41 -12.41
N ASN A 190 -14.64 2.62 -12.09
CA ASN A 190 -15.72 2.21 -12.98
C ASN A 190 -17.07 2.84 -12.63
N ASN A 191 -17.18 3.45 -11.43
CA ASN A 191 -18.35 4.21 -10.98
C ASN A 191 -17.89 5.27 -9.97
N PHE A 192 -18.37 6.50 -10.13
CA PHE A 192 -18.09 7.63 -9.23
C PHE A 192 -18.58 7.41 -7.81
N ASP A 193 -19.58 6.55 -7.59
CA ASP A 193 -20.07 6.18 -6.24
C ASP A 193 -18.98 5.57 -5.35
N TYR A 194 -17.91 5.01 -5.94
CA TYR A 194 -16.80 4.42 -5.20
C TYR A 194 -15.65 5.40 -4.94
N ILE A 195 -15.75 6.62 -5.43
CA ILE A 195 -14.75 7.65 -5.16
C ILE A 195 -15.02 8.24 -3.78
N GLU A 196 -14.25 7.79 -2.79
CA GLU A 196 -14.18 8.49 -1.50
C GLU A 196 -13.48 9.84 -1.66
N SER A 197 -12.35 9.86 -2.38
CA SER A 197 -11.62 11.08 -2.73
C SER A 197 -10.67 10.84 -3.90
N VAL A 198 -10.64 11.77 -4.86
CA VAL A 198 -9.55 11.89 -5.85
C VAL A 198 -8.74 13.13 -5.54
N ALA A 199 -7.43 13.01 -5.59
CA ALA A 199 -6.52 14.13 -5.49
C ALA A 199 -5.60 14.22 -6.69
N PHE A 200 -5.13 15.43 -6.97
CA PHE A 200 -4.30 15.77 -8.10
C PHE A 200 -3.06 16.48 -7.61
N THR A 201 -1.92 16.18 -8.22
CA THR A 201 -0.64 16.83 -7.93
C THR A 201 -0.18 17.65 -9.11
N ASN A 202 0.47 18.79 -8.86
CA ASN A 202 1.07 19.58 -9.92
C ASN A 202 2.36 18.94 -10.44
N GLU A 203 2.85 19.40 -11.58
CA GLU A 203 4.09 18.91 -12.21
C GLU A 203 5.31 19.02 -11.28
N ASP A 204 5.39 20.12 -10.51
CA ASP A 204 6.47 20.33 -9.53
C ASP A 204 6.30 19.50 -8.24
N LEU A 205 5.21 18.74 -8.09
CA LEU A 205 4.89 17.93 -6.92
C LEU A 205 5.10 18.71 -5.61
N ASN A 206 4.57 19.93 -5.55
CA ASN A 206 4.62 20.80 -4.37
C ASN A 206 3.22 21.21 -3.87
N ARG A 207 2.17 20.82 -4.61
CA ARG A 207 0.78 21.08 -4.28
C ARG A 207 -0.07 19.85 -4.55
N ILE A 208 -1.01 19.60 -3.66
CA ILE A 208 -2.07 18.62 -3.83
C ILE A 208 -3.43 19.31 -3.75
N VAL A 209 -4.35 18.95 -4.64
CA VAL A 209 -5.74 19.41 -4.60
C VAL A 209 -6.66 18.20 -4.65
N SER A 210 -7.58 18.10 -3.69
CA SER A 210 -8.59 17.06 -3.64
C SER A 210 -9.93 17.55 -4.20
N ILE A 211 -10.62 16.65 -4.89
CA ILE A 211 -12.06 16.72 -5.09
C ILE A 211 -12.68 15.69 -4.14
N GLU A 212 -13.58 16.17 -3.30
CA GLU A 212 -14.14 15.43 -2.18
C GLU A 212 -15.63 15.26 -2.42
N GLU A 213 -16.13 14.04 -2.26
CA GLU A 213 -17.55 13.68 -2.44
C GLU A 213 -18.02 13.68 -3.90
N LYS A 214 -18.95 12.76 -4.20
CA LYS A 214 -19.52 12.55 -5.53
C LYS A 214 -20.13 13.84 -6.08
N ASP A 215 -20.93 14.53 -5.28
CA ASP A 215 -21.66 15.72 -5.73
C ASP A 215 -20.72 16.87 -6.11
N SER A 216 -19.58 17.03 -5.41
CA SER A 216 -18.57 18.02 -5.78
C SER A 216 -17.86 17.64 -7.08
N PHE A 217 -17.66 16.35 -7.31
CA PHE A 217 -17.08 15.85 -8.55
C PHE A 217 -18.07 16.01 -9.72
N GLU A 218 -19.34 15.68 -9.54
CA GLU A 218 -20.41 15.89 -10.53
C GLU A 218 -20.60 17.38 -10.83
N TYR A 219 -20.64 18.25 -9.81
CA TYR A 219 -20.71 19.70 -9.98
C TYR A 219 -19.50 20.26 -10.73
N PHE A 220 -18.29 19.81 -10.39
CA PHE A 220 -17.08 20.19 -11.10
C PHE A 220 -17.12 19.78 -12.57
N LEU A 221 -17.67 18.60 -12.89
CA LEU A 221 -17.88 18.17 -14.26
C LEU A 221 -18.93 19.04 -14.95
N GLU A 222 -20.06 19.32 -14.32
CA GLU A 222 -21.11 20.19 -14.86
C GLU A 222 -20.58 21.59 -15.22
N GLU A 223 -19.74 22.18 -14.35
CA GLU A 223 -19.08 23.47 -14.62
C GLU A 223 -18.14 23.42 -15.82
N ILE A 224 -17.38 22.33 -16.00
CA ILE A 224 -16.47 22.14 -17.13
C ILE A 224 -17.23 22.03 -18.45
N PHE A 225 -18.36 21.32 -18.45
CA PHE A 225 -19.07 20.95 -19.66
C PHE A 225 -20.24 21.90 -20.02
N GLN A 226 -20.37 23.04 -19.33
CA GLN A 226 -21.32 24.16 -19.56
C GLN A 226 -22.50 23.82 -20.51
N ASP A 227 -23.69 23.59 -19.95
CA ASP A 227 -24.98 23.37 -20.64
C ASP A 227 -25.09 22.15 -21.59
N SER A 228 -24.00 21.45 -21.93
CA SER A 228 -24.07 20.24 -22.78
C SER A 228 -24.52 18.97 -22.03
N ILE A 229 -24.69 19.06 -20.70
CA ILE A 229 -25.11 17.97 -19.81
C ILE A 229 -26.45 18.27 -19.15
N ARG A 230 -27.49 18.66 -19.91
CA ARG A 230 -28.87 18.62 -19.37
C ARG A 230 -29.41 17.20 -19.16
N ASN A 231 -28.61 16.17 -19.45
CA ASN A 231 -28.94 14.76 -19.25
C ASN A 231 -27.69 14.00 -18.76
N ILE A 232 -27.31 14.18 -17.49
CA ILE A 232 -26.21 13.44 -16.83
C ILE A 232 -26.39 11.92 -17.01
N GLU A 233 -27.65 11.45 -17.03
CA GLU A 233 -28.00 10.04 -17.23
C GLU A 233 -27.55 9.45 -18.59
N LYS A 234 -27.19 10.28 -19.59
CA LYS A 234 -26.75 9.83 -20.93
C LYS A 234 -25.29 10.14 -21.23
N PHE A 235 -24.56 10.76 -20.31
CA PHE A 235 -23.16 11.13 -20.53
C PHE A 235 -22.26 9.97 -20.10
N ASP A 236 -21.65 9.28 -21.07
CA ASP A 236 -20.64 8.28 -20.76
C ASP A 236 -19.32 8.99 -20.38
N PHE A 237 -19.19 9.32 -19.09
CA PHE A 237 -17.99 9.90 -18.51
C PHE A 237 -16.73 9.05 -18.74
N PHE A 238 -16.89 7.75 -19.00
CA PHE A 238 -15.78 6.84 -19.22
C PHE A 238 -15.40 6.69 -20.70
N SER A 239 -16.06 7.40 -21.62
CA SER A 239 -15.59 7.50 -22.99
C SER A 239 -14.24 8.24 -23.06
N GLN A 240 -13.36 7.82 -23.97
CA GLN A 240 -11.99 8.35 -24.04
C GLN A 240 -11.95 9.87 -24.24
N ASN A 241 -12.80 10.39 -25.11
CA ASN A 241 -12.89 11.84 -25.37
C ASN A 241 -13.27 12.64 -24.12
N ASN A 242 -14.18 12.11 -23.30
CA ASN A 242 -14.61 12.77 -22.06
C ASN A 242 -13.51 12.72 -21.01
N LYS A 243 -12.79 11.60 -20.87
CA LYS A 243 -11.62 11.49 -19.97
C LYS A 243 -10.56 12.54 -20.30
N ASP A 244 -10.25 12.73 -21.58
CA ASP A 244 -9.24 13.69 -22.03
C ASP A 244 -9.67 15.15 -21.76
N LEU A 245 -10.96 15.46 -21.95
CA LEU A 245 -11.53 16.78 -21.63
C LEU A 245 -11.49 17.06 -20.11
N ILE A 246 -11.83 16.07 -19.28
CA ILE A 246 -11.79 16.19 -17.83
C ILE A 246 -10.35 16.42 -17.37
N LYS A 247 -9.39 15.62 -17.85
CA LYS A 247 -7.95 15.80 -17.54
C LYS A 247 -7.43 17.17 -17.93
N LYS A 248 -7.79 17.65 -19.13
CA LYS A 248 -7.37 18.98 -19.59
C LYS A 248 -7.93 20.08 -18.69
N SER A 249 -9.19 19.95 -18.28
CA SER A 249 -9.87 20.94 -17.46
C SER A 249 -9.39 20.92 -16.00
N LEU A 250 -9.10 19.74 -15.45
CA LEU A 250 -8.44 19.56 -14.16
C LEU A 250 -7.10 20.26 -14.12
N LYS A 251 -6.28 20.11 -15.16
CA LYS A 251 -5.01 20.83 -15.26
C LYS A 251 -5.23 22.34 -15.23
N ILE A 252 -6.12 22.87 -16.08
CA ILE A 252 -6.38 24.32 -16.17
C ILE A 252 -6.94 24.91 -14.87
N ASN A 253 -7.84 24.20 -14.20
CA ASN A 253 -8.55 24.73 -13.02
C ASN A 253 -7.74 24.61 -11.73
N PHE A 254 -6.82 23.64 -11.65
CA PHE A 254 -6.06 23.39 -10.43
C PHE A 254 -4.59 23.82 -10.49
N PHE A 255 -4.01 23.97 -11.69
CA PHE A 255 -2.58 24.24 -11.91
C PHE A 255 -2.31 25.26 -13.02
#